data_AF-A0A484MVI6-F1
#
_entry.id   AF-A0A484MVI6-F1
#
_cell.length_a   1.000
_cell.length_b   1.000
_cell.length_c   1.000
_cell.angle_alpha   90.00
_cell.angle_beta   90.00
_cell.angle_gamma   90.00
#
_symmetry.space_group_name_H-M   'P 1'
#
loop_
_entity.id
_entity.type
_entity.pdbx_description
1 polymer ?
#
loop_
_entity_poly.entity_id
_entity_poly.type
_entity_poly.pdbx_seq_one_letter_code
_entity_poly.pdbx_strand_id
1 'polypeptide(L)'
;MLATLLSLLPWLVLGTNEFLRTTKVQLMIFLTVQNLGSAMADVVIDAMIAEAARLERALFAGDLQSISWMAMALGGICGSLLGGYALSNLKMDEIFLIFSVLPAMQFVSCHFVEEGSAASKALSKSSSPNGTHLTDENFDENLNFSNGKSKGGPSRRKKSQKDTESRAIKTGDLQIQEKDGPSSNLFQSLKSASYDLFKAFRQPIILRPMAWFFLAHITVPNLSTVMFYYQTEILKLEPSFLGTTRVLGWLGLMLGTFIYNQYLKKMRLRRILMWAHVGLAILGALDLILVTRINASLGISDKVMVMCGSALGDGINQFKFMPFLILSGQLCPPGIEGTLFALFMSINNLGTTVGSFVGAALASALNISSGSFDNLPIGILIQLVSTFVPVAFLFLIPKDATGLSA
;
A
#
# COMPACT_ATOMS: atom_id res chain seq x y z
N MET A 1 -9.49 -13.26 -0.50
CA MET A 1 -10.86 -13.80 -0.41
C MET A 1 -11.73 -13.12 0.65
N LEU A 2 -11.33 -13.04 1.94
CA LEU A 2 -12.14 -12.37 2.98
C LEU A 2 -12.41 -10.88 2.66
N ALA A 3 -11.37 -10.14 2.28
CA ALA A 3 -11.48 -8.72 1.92
C ALA A 3 -12.47 -8.47 0.78
N THR A 4 -12.38 -9.28 -0.28
CA THR A 4 -13.26 -9.21 -1.46
C THR A 4 -14.71 -9.60 -1.15
N LEU A 5 -14.93 -10.49 -0.18
CA LEU A 5 -16.28 -10.83 0.29
C LEU A 5 -16.89 -9.68 1.08
N LEU A 6 -16.10 -9.09 2.00
CA LEU A 6 -16.48 -7.91 2.78
C LEU A 6 -16.79 -6.71 1.88
N SER A 7 -16.14 -6.62 0.72
CA SER A 7 -16.37 -5.60 -0.30
C SER A 7 -17.41 -5.99 -1.36
N LEU A 8 -18.06 -7.15 -1.28
CA LEU A 8 -19.07 -7.57 -2.26
C LEU A 8 -20.47 -7.55 -1.65
N LEU A 9 -20.60 -8.11 -0.44
CA LEU A 9 -21.88 -8.22 0.25
C LEU A 9 -22.59 -6.86 0.44
N PRO A 10 -21.91 -5.77 0.82
CA PRO A 10 -22.56 -4.48 0.97
C PRO A 10 -23.18 -3.94 -0.33
N TRP A 11 -22.49 -4.06 -1.47
CA TRP A 11 -23.01 -3.62 -2.77
C TRP A 11 -24.28 -4.39 -3.17
N LEU A 12 -24.28 -5.72 -3.01
CA LEU A 12 -25.44 -6.56 -3.33
C LEU A 12 -26.63 -6.25 -2.41
N VAL A 13 -26.38 -6.09 -1.12
CA VAL A 13 -27.41 -5.79 -0.12
C VAL A 13 -28.01 -4.40 -0.35
N LEU A 14 -27.19 -3.39 -0.66
CA LEU A 14 -27.65 -2.03 -0.98
C LEU A 14 -28.38 -1.95 -2.32
N GLY A 15 -27.99 -2.76 -3.31
CA GLY A 15 -28.69 -2.83 -4.61
C GLY A 15 -30.09 -3.41 -4.48
N THR A 16 -30.26 -4.45 -3.68
CA THR A 16 -31.53 -5.19 -3.55
C THR A 16 -32.51 -4.58 -2.53
N ASN A 17 -32.02 -3.95 -1.46
CA ASN A 17 -32.87 -3.49 -0.36
C ASN A 17 -33.00 -1.95 -0.33
N GLU A 18 -34.17 -1.45 -0.70
CA GLU A 18 -34.45 -0.01 -0.68
C GLU A 18 -34.48 0.57 0.74
N PHE A 19 -34.99 -0.18 1.73
CA PHE A 19 -35.06 0.24 3.13
C PHE A 19 -33.68 0.59 3.73
N LEU A 20 -32.64 -0.17 3.34
CA LEU A 20 -31.27 0.03 3.83
C LEU A 20 -30.60 1.27 3.21
N ARG A 21 -31.08 1.73 2.04
CA ARG A 21 -30.60 2.96 1.39
C ARG A 21 -31.19 4.21 2.02
N THR A 22 -32.46 4.14 2.45
CA THR A 22 -33.18 5.30 2.99
C THR A 22 -32.70 5.68 4.39
N THR A 23 -32.28 4.71 5.19
CA THR A 23 -31.75 4.96 6.54
C THR A 23 -30.28 5.38 6.49
N LYS A 24 -29.99 6.66 6.72
CA LYS A 24 -28.62 7.23 6.70
C LYS A 24 -27.58 6.39 7.47
N VAL A 25 -27.95 5.91 8.66
CA VAL A 25 -27.06 5.12 9.52
C VAL A 25 -26.71 3.78 8.88
N GLN A 26 -27.68 3.07 8.31
CA GLN A 26 -27.46 1.78 7.67
C GLN A 26 -26.64 1.95 6.40
N LEU A 27 -26.95 2.95 5.58
CA LEU A 27 -26.16 3.28 4.39
C LEU A 27 -24.69 3.57 4.76
N MET A 28 -24.45 4.36 5.80
CA MET A 28 -23.08 4.62 6.29
C MET A 28 -22.39 3.34 6.75
N ILE A 29 -23.07 2.48 7.53
CA ILE A 29 -22.48 1.21 7.97
C ILE A 29 -22.10 0.34 6.78
N PHE A 30 -22.98 0.12 5.82
CA PHE A 30 -22.66 -0.71 4.65
C PHE A 30 -21.55 -0.10 3.77
N LEU A 31 -21.55 1.22 3.55
CA LEU A 31 -20.48 1.89 2.81
C LEU A 31 -19.14 1.84 3.55
N THR A 32 -19.13 1.92 4.88
CA THR A 32 -17.89 1.79 5.66
C THR A 32 -17.34 0.36 5.62
N VAL A 33 -18.20 -0.65 5.75
CA VAL A 33 -17.83 -2.06 5.62
C VAL A 33 -17.28 -2.34 4.21
N GLN A 34 -17.92 -1.78 3.19
CA GLN A 34 -17.47 -1.84 1.81
C GLN A 34 -16.07 -1.25 1.63
N ASN A 35 -15.87 -0.02 2.08
CA ASN A 35 -14.60 0.68 1.95
C ASN A 35 -13.49 -0.03 2.74
N LEU A 36 -13.82 -0.62 3.90
CA LEU A 36 -12.90 -1.46 4.66
C LEU A 36 -12.46 -2.68 3.86
N GLY A 37 -13.40 -3.41 3.25
CA GLY A 37 -13.09 -4.56 2.41
C GLY A 37 -12.22 -4.19 1.20
N SER A 38 -12.54 -3.09 0.53
CA SER A 38 -11.76 -2.59 -0.62
C SER A 38 -10.35 -2.18 -0.21
N ALA A 39 -10.20 -1.45 0.91
CA ALA A 39 -8.89 -1.04 1.42
C ALA A 39 -8.03 -2.25 1.83
N MET A 40 -8.63 -3.26 2.45
CA MET A 40 -7.93 -4.51 2.76
C MET A 40 -7.48 -5.24 1.50
N ALA A 41 -8.32 -5.28 0.45
CA ALA A 41 -7.98 -5.94 -0.80
C ALA A 41 -6.82 -5.25 -1.52
N ASP A 42 -6.82 -3.91 -1.55
CA ASP A 42 -5.74 -3.10 -2.13
C ASP A 42 -4.39 -3.40 -1.47
N VAL A 43 -4.34 -3.34 -0.13
CA VAL A 43 -3.11 -3.59 0.63
C VAL A 43 -2.59 -5.01 0.42
N VAL A 44 -3.48 -6.00 0.32
CA VAL A 44 -3.10 -7.39 0.04
C VAL A 44 -2.56 -7.54 -1.37
N ILE A 45 -3.20 -6.94 -2.38
CA ILE A 45 -2.73 -6.97 -3.77
C ILE A 45 -1.33 -6.36 -3.86
N ASP A 46 -1.14 -5.18 -3.27
CA ASP A 46 0.16 -4.53 -3.32
C ASP A 46 1.25 -5.33 -2.59
N ALA A 47 0.92 -5.95 -1.45
CA ALA A 47 1.83 -6.85 -0.73
C ALA A 47 2.21 -8.09 -1.57
N MET A 48 1.24 -8.70 -2.26
CA MET A 48 1.48 -9.83 -3.16
C MET A 48 2.38 -9.43 -4.34
N ILE A 49 2.17 -8.23 -4.91
CA ILE A 49 3.00 -7.72 -6.02
C ILE A 49 4.41 -7.43 -5.53
N ALA A 50 4.56 -6.87 -4.33
CA ALA A 50 5.87 -6.64 -3.73
C ALA A 50 6.64 -7.95 -3.46
N GLU A 51 5.95 -8.98 -2.95
CA GLU A 51 6.54 -10.30 -2.72
C GLU A 51 6.93 -10.97 -4.05
N ALA A 52 6.05 -10.94 -5.05
CA ALA A 52 6.32 -11.47 -6.38
C ALA A 52 7.49 -10.75 -7.08
N ALA A 53 7.56 -9.42 -6.95
CA ALA A 53 8.63 -8.60 -7.49
C ALA A 53 10.00 -8.91 -6.87
N ARG A 54 10.05 -9.49 -5.67
CA ARG A 54 11.29 -9.94 -5.05
C ARG A 54 11.67 -11.37 -5.45
N LEU A 55 10.68 -12.25 -5.64
CA LEU A 55 10.89 -13.64 -6.05
C LEU A 55 11.42 -13.73 -7.48
N GLU A 56 10.82 -12.96 -8.40
CA GLU A 56 11.41 -12.70 -9.70
C GLU A 56 12.60 -11.77 -9.47
N ARG A 57 13.83 -12.20 -9.78
CA ARG A 57 15.06 -11.41 -9.55
C ARG A 57 14.84 -9.92 -9.81
N ALA A 58 15.43 -9.07 -8.97
CA ALA A 58 15.20 -7.63 -8.89
C ALA A 58 15.31 -6.82 -10.21
N LEU A 59 15.84 -7.41 -11.28
CA LEU A 59 15.84 -6.87 -12.65
C LEU A 59 14.42 -6.76 -13.25
N PHE A 60 13.49 -7.66 -12.87
CA PHE A 60 12.09 -7.67 -13.35
C PHE A 60 11.08 -7.03 -12.37
N ALA A 61 11.49 -6.80 -11.11
CA ALA A 61 10.65 -6.19 -10.07
C ALA A 61 9.98 -4.87 -10.51
N GLY A 62 10.77 -3.98 -11.12
CA GLY A 62 10.27 -2.70 -11.60
C GLY A 62 9.30 -2.83 -12.77
N ASP A 63 9.40 -3.91 -13.56
CA ASP A 63 8.50 -4.17 -14.68
C ASP A 63 7.15 -4.67 -14.17
N LEU A 64 7.16 -5.62 -13.22
CA LEU A 64 5.95 -6.13 -12.59
C LEU A 64 5.13 -5.02 -11.91
N GLN A 65 5.80 -4.14 -11.15
CA GLN A 65 5.10 -3.02 -10.52
C GLN A 65 4.58 -2.02 -11.55
N SER A 66 5.34 -1.72 -12.62
CA SER A 66 4.84 -0.86 -13.69
C SER A 66 3.61 -1.43 -14.40
N ILE A 67 3.55 -2.75 -14.61
CA ILE A 67 2.41 -3.45 -15.20
C ILE A 67 1.18 -3.32 -14.30
N SER A 68 1.34 -3.50 -12.99
CA SER A 68 0.26 -3.28 -12.02
C SER A 68 -0.31 -1.86 -12.09
N TRP A 69 0.57 -0.86 -12.13
CA TRP A 69 0.16 0.55 -12.19
C TRP A 69 -0.50 0.90 -13.53
N MET A 70 -0.08 0.30 -14.63
CA MET A 70 -0.78 0.41 -15.92
C MET A 70 -2.16 -0.23 -15.88
N ALA A 71 -2.30 -1.41 -15.25
CA ALA A 71 -3.59 -2.07 -15.05
C ALA A 71 -4.53 -1.24 -14.16
N MET A 72 -4.00 -0.64 -13.08
CA MET A 72 -4.74 0.30 -12.23
C MET A 72 -5.20 1.53 -13.01
N ALA A 73 -4.34 2.11 -13.84
CA ALA A 73 -4.71 3.26 -14.68
C ALA A 73 -5.81 2.89 -15.68
N LEU A 74 -5.72 1.71 -16.32
CA LEU A 74 -6.76 1.21 -17.22
C LEU A 74 -8.10 1.00 -16.48
N GLY A 75 -8.06 0.38 -15.29
CA GLY A 75 -9.23 0.24 -14.42
C GLY A 75 -9.83 1.58 -14.02
N GLY A 76 -8.99 2.57 -13.72
CA GLY A 76 -9.38 3.95 -13.42
C GLY A 76 -10.06 4.66 -14.58
N ILE A 77 -9.58 4.47 -15.82
CA ILE A 77 -10.20 4.98 -17.05
C ILE A 77 -11.59 4.36 -17.23
N CYS A 78 -11.67 3.03 -17.23
CA CYS A 78 -12.93 2.30 -17.38
C CYS A 78 -13.93 2.69 -16.27
N GLY A 79 -13.48 2.75 -15.02
CA GLY A 79 -14.30 3.12 -13.87
C GLY A 79 -14.80 4.56 -13.90
N SER A 80 -13.96 5.51 -14.36
CA SER A 80 -14.36 6.91 -14.48
C SER A 80 -15.37 7.13 -15.61
N LEU A 81 -15.22 6.44 -16.74
CA LEU A 81 -16.17 6.46 -17.85
C LEU A 81 -17.52 5.82 -17.46
N LEU A 82 -17.48 4.61 -16.88
CA LEU A 82 -18.68 3.92 -16.42
C LEU A 82 -19.38 4.69 -15.29
N GLY A 83 -18.63 5.24 -14.34
CA GLY A 83 -19.18 6.04 -13.24
C GLY A 83 -19.82 7.33 -13.73
N GLY A 84 -19.21 8.02 -14.70
CA GLY A 84 -19.80 9.21 -15.32
C GLY A 84 -21.10 8.88 -16.08
N TYR A 85 -21.10 7.81 -16.88
CA TYR A 85 -22.29 7.36 -17.61
C TYR A 85 -23.42 6.92 -16.68
N ALA A 86 -23.08 6.15 -15.64
CA ALA A 86 -24.02 5.61 -14.67
C ALA A 86 -24.72 6.72 -13.87
N LEU A 87 -23.97 7.75 -13.47
CA LEU A 87 -24.53 8.88 -12.70
C LEU A 87 -25.56 9.70 -13.49
N SER A 88 -25.41 9.78 -14.82
CA SER A 88 -26.29 10.58 -15.68
C SER A 88 -27.53 9.82 -16.19
N ASN A 89 -27.47 8.50 -16.31
CA ASN A 89 -28.51 7.72 -17.02
C ASN A 89 -29.17 6.62 -16.19
N LEU A 90 -28.59 6.22 -15.05
CA LEU A 90 -29.06 5.08 -14.26
C LEU A 90 -29.62 5.52 -12.91
N LYS A 91 -30.54 4.71 -12.39
CA LYS A 91 -31.07 4.89 -11.04
C LYS A 91 -30.10 4.31 -10.00
N MET A 92 -30.15 4.82 -8.77
CA MET A 92 -29.20 4.44 -7.71
C MET A 92 -29.15 2.94 -7.43
N ASP A 93 -30.28 2.23 -7.47
CA ASP A 93 -30.38 0.78 -7.31
C ASP A 93 -29.62 0.01 -8.39
N GLU A 94 -29.78 0.41 -9.66
CA GLU A 94 -29.04 -0.17 -10.78
C GLU A 94 -27.53 0.10 -10.67
N ILE A 95 -27.15 1.29 -10.19
CA ILE A 95 -25.75 1.65 -9.94
C ILE A 95 -25.13 0.70 -8.91
N PHE A 96 -25.78 0.47 -7.76
CA PHE A 96 -25.24 -0.43 -6.73
C PHE A 96 -25.06 -1.86 -7.26
N LEU A 97 -26.00 -2.36 -8.06
CA LEU A 97 -25.92 -3.70 -8.65
C LEU A 97 -24.82 -3.81 -9.71
N ILE A 98 -24.70 -2.84 -10.61
CA ILE A 98 -23.65 -2.85 -11.63
C ILE A 98 -22.27 -2.77 -10.98
N PHE A 99 -22.10 -1.93 -9.95
CA PHE A 99 -20.83 -1.80 -9.25
C PHE A 99 -20.45 -3.05 -8.45
N SER A 100 -21.42 -3.87 -8.02
CA SER A 100 -21.18 -5.16 -7.37
C SER A 100 -20.46 -6.20 -8.26
N VAL A 101 -20.55 -6.04 -9.59
CA VAL A 101 -19.86 -6.92 -10.55
C VAL A 101 -18.34 -6.81 -10.42
N LEU A 102 -17.80 -5.63 -10.10
CA LEU A 102 -16.35 -5.45 -9.98
C LEU A 102 -15.75 -6.25 -8.80
N PRO A 103 -16.26 -6.13 -7.55
CA PRO A 103 -15.83 -7.01 -6.45
C PRO A 103 -16.12 -8.49 -6.70
N ALA A 104 -17.19 -8.83 -7.44
CA ALA A 104 -17.49 -10.22 -7.78
C ALA A 104 -16.42 -10.81 -8.70
N MET A 105 -15.98 -10.08 -9.73
CA MET A 105 -14.86 -10.49 -10.58
C MET A 105 -13.57 -10.64 -9.76
N GLN A 106 -13.32 -9.74 -8.81
CA GLN A 106 -12.15 -9.84 -7.93
C GLN A 106 -12.23 -11.06 -7.01
N PHE A 107 -13.41 -11.37 -6.48
CA PHE A 107 -13.66 -12.57 -5.67
C PHE A 107 -13.40 -13.86 -6.46
N VAL A 108 -13.89 -13.93 -7.71
CA VAL A 108 -13.63 -15.06 -8.61
C VAL A 108 -12.13 -15.16 -8.92
N SER A 109 -11.47 -14.02 -9.18
CA SER A 109 -10.02 -13.99 -9.43
C SER A 109 -9.23 -14.52 -8.24
N CYS A 110 -9.61 -14.16 -7.00
CA CYS A 110 -8.99 -14.71 -5.80
C CYS A 110 -9.10 -16.23 -5.67
N HIS A 111 -10.12 -16.86 -6.26
CA HIS A 111 -10.25 -18.32 -6.24
C HIS A 111 -9.20 -19.02 -7.11
N PHE A 112 -8.75 -18.37 -8.17
CA PHE A 112 -7.74 -18.90 -9.08
C PHE A 112 -6.30 -18.61 -8.65
N VAL A 113 -6.10 -17.76 -7.64
CA VAL A 113 -4.76 -17.51 -7.09
C VAL A 113 -4.35 -18.74 -6.28
N GLU A 114 -3.46 -19.54 -6.86
CA GLU A 114 -2.89 -20.71 -6.21
C GLU A 114 -1.89 -20.26 -5.12
N GLU A 115 -2.15 -20.62 -3.86
CA GLU A 115 -1.24 -20.29 -2.76
C GLU A 115 0.06 -21.07 -2.93
N GLY A 116 1.14 -20.38 -3.28
CA GLY A 116 2.47 -20.96 -3.37
C GLY A 116 2.85 -21.70 -2.08
N SER A 117 3.36 -22.92 -2.24
CA SER A 117 3.81 -23.91 -1.22
C SER A 117 4.62 -23.38 -0.01
N ALA A 118 5.04 -22.12 0.01
CA ALA A 118 5.78 -21.50 1.11
C ALA A 118 4.93 -21.30 2.39
N ALA A 119 3.66 -20.87 2.27
CA ALA A 119 2.78 -20.70 3.43
C ALA A 119 2.41 -22.06 4.07
N SER A 120 2.19 -23.07 3.23
CA SER A 120 1.98 -24.47 3.65
C SER A 120 3.23 -25.07 4.31
N LYS A 121 4.44 -24.71 3.87
CA LYS A 121 5.70 -25.14 4.52
C LYS A 121 5.97 -24.47 5.87
N ALA A 122 5.52 -23.22 6.07
CA ALA A 122 5.58 -22.56 7.37
C ALA A 122 4.62 -23.23 8.38
N LEU A 123 3.44 -23.65 7.91
CA LEU A 123 2.44 -24.35 8.72
C LEU A 123 2.78 -25.85 8.94
N SER A 124 3.47 -26.49 8.00
CA SER A 124 3.91 -27.89 8.13
C SER A 124 5.17 -28.05 8.99
N LYS A 125 6.04 -27.05 9.05
CA LYS A 125 7.16 -27.03 10.00
C LYS A 125 6.72 -26.83 11.46
N SER A 126 5.54 -26.26 11.72
CA SER A 126 5.00 -26.13 13.08
C SER A 126 4.24 -27.38 13.57
N SER A 127 4.13 -28.43 12.75
CA SER A 127 3.27 -29.60 13.02
C SER A 127 3.98 -30.96 13.06
N SER A 128 5.32 -30.99 13.17
CA SER A 128 6.05 -32.22 13.52
C SER A 128 6.70 -32.12 14.90
N PRO A 129 6.06 -32.67 15.95
CA PRO A 129 6.75 -33.02 17.17
C PRO A 129 7.36 -34.40 16.98
N ASN A 130 8.66 -34.49 16.74
CA ASN A 130 9.47 -35.62 17.18
C ASN A 130 10.94 -35.22 17.14
N GLY A 131 11.55 -35.18 18.32
CA GLY A 131 12.97 -34.93 18.47
C GLY A 131 13.78 -36.04 17.82
N THR A 132 14.88 -35.66 17.19
CA THR A 132 16.10 -36.44 17.18
C THR A 132 17.26 -35.47 16.98
N HIS A 133 18.07 -35.37 18.03
CA HIS A 133 19.48 -35.01 18.05
C HIS A 133 20.02 -34.08 16.95
N LEU A 134 20.35 -32.86 17.37
CA LEU A 134 21.50 -32.14 16.82
C LEU A 134 22.76 -32.96 17.09
N THR A 135 23.42 -33.40 16.02
CA THR A 135 24.86 -33.62 15.99
C THR A 135 25.41 -32.97 14.74
N ASP A 136 26.48 -32.21 14.93
CA ASP A 136 27.22 -31.41 13.96
C ASP A 136 27.39 -32.08 12.58
N GLU A 137 26.95 -31.40 11.52
CA GLU A 137 27.47 -31.66 10.17
C GLU A 137 28.77 -30.87 9.99
N ASN A 138 29.88 -31.51 10.33
CA ASN A 138 31.14 -31.22 9.67
C ASN A 138 31.05 -31.70 8.23
N PHE A 139 31.29 -30.76 7.31
CA PHE A 139 31.61 -31.01 5.91
C PHE A 139 32.80 -31.98 5.83
N ASP A 140 32.60 -33.16 5.25
CA ASP A 140 33.68 -33.96 4.67
C ASP A 140 33.23 -34.59 3.36
N GLU A 141 33.79 -34.07 2.26
CA GLU A 141 33.77 -34.67 0.94
C GLU A 141 34.55 -35.99 0.95
N ASN A 142 33.88 -37.10 0.64
CA ASN A 142 34.56 -38.34 0.27
C ASN A 142 35.03 -38.26 -1.20
N LEU A 143 36.30 -37.86 -1.39
CA LEU A 143 37.09 -38.23 -2.57
C LEU A 143 37.74 -39.60 -2.30
N ASN A 144 37.23 -40.63 -2.98
CA ASN A 144 37.87 -41.94 -3.07
C ASN A 144 39.25 -41.81 -3.74
N PHE A 145 40.31 -42.11 -3.00
CA PHE A 145 41.55 -42.60 -3.61
C PHE A 145 42.18 -43.70 -2.74
N SER A 146 42.38 -44.84 -3.38
CA SER A 146 43.04 -46.03 -2.89
C SER A 146 44.57 -45.85 -2.87
N ASN A 147 45.21 -46.12 -1.71
CA ASN A 147 46.43 -46.94 -1.58
C ASN A 147 47.04 -46.84 -0.18
N GLY A 148 47.64 -47.94 0.32
CA GLY A 148 48.73 -47.86 1.29
C GLY A 148 48.61 -48.78 2.51
N LYS A 149 49.38 -49.87 2.49
CA LYS A 149 49.65 -50.83 3.57
C LYS A 149 50.30 -50.15 4.80
N SER A 150 49.99 -50.57 6.04
CA SER A 150 50.91 -51.39 6.89
C SER A 150 50.45 -51.57 8.37
N LYS A 151 50.54 -52.83 8.82
CA LYS A 151 50.96 -53.41 10.12
C LYS A 151 50.67 -52.73 11.49
N GLY A 152 50.13 -53.55 12.42
CA GLY A 152 50.74 -53.71 13.76
C GLY A 152 49.82 -53.83 15.00
N GLY A 153 49.39 -55.06 15.34
CA GLY A 153 49.38 -55.69 16.69
C GLY A 153 48.61 -55.10 17.92
N PRO A 154 48.31 -55.93 18.96
CA PRO A 154 47.11 -55.76 19.81
C PRO A 154 47.38 -55.62 21.33
N SER A 155 46.43 -55.08 22.13
CA SER A 155 46.31 -55.33 23.59
C SER A 155 45.00 -54.74 24.17
N ARG A 156 44.02 -55.53 24.64
CA ARG A 156 43.78 -56.12 25.99
C ARG A 156 43.40 -55.15 27.16
N ARG A 157 42.11 -55.23 27.56
CA ARG A 157 41.58 -55.61 28.91
C ARG A 157 41.50 -54.60 30.09
N LYS A 158 40.26 -54.38 30.60
CA LYS A 158 39.74 -54.35 32.01
C LYS A 158 38.70 -53.22 32.18
N LYS A 159 37.44 -53.43 32.58
CA LYS A 159 36.77 -54.05 33.77
C LYS A 159 36.48 -53.04 34.89
N SER A 160 35.22 -53.08 35.37
CA SER A 160 34.62 -52.56 36.62
C SER A 160 34.30 -51.07 36.68
N GLN A 161 33.27 -50.57 37.38
CA GLN A 161 32.11 -51.10 38.12
C GLN A 161 31.63 -49.90 38.98
N LYS A 162 30.35 -49.55 38.97
CA LYS A 162 29.59 -49.22 40.20
C LYS A 162 28.15 -48.79 39.89
N ASP A 163 27.25 -49.65 40.33
CA ASP A 163 25.90 -49.30 40.75
C ASP A 163 25.93 -48.32 41.92
N THR A 164 24.94 -47.42 42.02
CA THR A 164 24.23 -47.14 43.27
C THR A 164 22.86 -46.55 42.94
N GLU A 165 21.82 -47.28 43.40
CA GLU A 165 20.41 -46.93 43.40
C GLU A 165 20.04 -45.72 44.28
N SER A 166 18.78 -45.29 44.10
CA SER A 166 17.87 -44.77 45.15
C SER A 166 17.85 -43.25 45.32
N ARG A 167 16.73 -42.60 44.96
CA ARG A 167 15.57 -42.44 45.86
C ARG A 167 14.49 -41.58 45.20
N ALA A 168 13.28 -42.13 45.13
CA ALA A 168 12.08 -41.35 44.86
C ALA A 168 11.73 -40.49 46.09
N ILE A 169 11.53 -39.19 45.89
CA ILE A 169 10.73 -38.34 46.78
C ILE A 169 9.73 -37.60 45.88
N LYS A 170 8.45 -37.95 46.02
CA LYS A 170 7.33 -37.15 45.55
C LYS A 170 7.17 -35.97 46.50
N THR A 171 7.09 -34.76 45.97
CA THR A 171 6.48 -33.62 46.65
C THR A 171 5.47 -33.02 45.68
N GLY A 172 4.27 -32.82 46.20
CA GLY A 172 3.06 -32.57 45.44
C GLY A 172 2.89 -31.16 44.90
N ASP A 173 1.85 -31.09 44.09
CA ASP A 173 0.95 -29.98 43.82
C ASP A 173 1.37 -28.91 42.82
N LEU A 174 0.73 -29.07 41.64
CA LEU A 174 -0.01 -28.05 40.91
C LEU A 174 0.78 -26.82 40.46
N GLN A 175 1.05 -26.76 39.14
CA GLN A 175 0.50 -25.69 38.31
C GLN A 175 0.54 -26.03 36.81
N ILE A 176 -0.69 -26.17 36.27
CA ILE A 176 -1.14 -25.80 34.92
C ILE A 176 -0.47 -26.54 33.75
N GLN A 177 -1.06 -27.69 33.42
CA GLN A 177 -1.06 -28.22 32.07
C GLN A 177 -1.98 -27.35 31.20
N GLU A 178 -1.45 -26.28 30.60
CA GLU A 178 -2.18 -25.54 29.57
C GLU A 178 -2.09 -26.33 28.26
N LYS A 179 -3.20 -27.00 27.96
CA LYS A 179 -3.43 -27.66 26.69
C LYS A 179 -3.72 -26.56 25.67
N ASP A 180 -2.65 -26.00 25.13
CA ASP A 180 -2.69 -24.86 24.24
C ASP A 180 -3.46 -25.19 22.94
N GLY A 181 -4.68 -24.67 22.86
CA GLY A 181 -5.57 -24.81 21.69
C GLY A 181 -5.05 -24.04 20.47
N PRO A 182 -5.65 -24.21 19.28
CA PRO A 182 -5.19 -23.57 18.03
C PRO A 182 -5.10 -22.03 18.08
N SER A 183 -5.77 -21.38 19.05
CA SER A 183 -5.69 -19.94 19.31
C SER A 183 -4.38 -19.48 19.95
N SER A 184 -3.73 -20.32 20.76
CA SER A 184 -2.44 -20.00 21.42
C SER A 184 -1.31 -19.87 20.40
N ASN A 185 -1.25 -20.80 19.43
CA ASN A 185 -0.28 -20.81 18.32
C ASN A 185 -0.45 -19.60 17.40
N LEU A 186 -1.69 -19.16 17.14
CA LEU A 186 -1.99 -17.95 16.37
C LEU A 186 -1.53 -16.69 17.11
N PHE A 187 -1.80 -16.61 18.41
CA PHE A 187 -1.38 -15.47 19.22
C PHE A 187 0.15 -15.39 19.33
N GLN A 188 0.84 -16.52 19.50
CA GLN A 188 2.30 -16.56 19.51
C GLN A 188 2.90 -16.17 18.15
N SER A 189 2.32 -16.66 17.05
CA SER A 189 2.75 -16.29 15.69
C SER A 189 2.51 -14.81 15.39
N LEU A 190 1.39 -14.25 15.86
CA LEU A 190 1.09 -12.82 15.73
C LEU A 190 2.05 -11.98 16.58
N LYS A 191 2.39 -12.46 17.77
CA LYS A 191 3.34 -11.80 18.69
C LYS A 191 4.75 -11.79 18.12
N SER A 192 5.21 -12.89 17.54
CA SER A 192 6.53 -12.95 16.88
C SER A 192 6.57 -12.06 15.64
N ALA A 193 5.57 -12.15 14.76
CA ALA A 193 5.46 -11.29 13.57
C ALA A 193 5.42 -9.79 13.94
N SER A 194 4.70 -9.43 15.01
CA SER A 194 4.65 -8.06 15.53
C SER A 194 6.00 -7.59 16.09
N TYR A 195 6.73 -8.46 16.80
CA TYR A 195 8.07 -8.15 17.30
C TYR A 195 9.07 -7.93 16.16
N ASP A 196 9.05 -8.80 15.16
CA ASP A 196 9.94 -8.68 13.98
C ASP A 196 9.60 -7.44 13.15
N LEU A 197 8.31 -7.14 12.97
CA LEU A 197 7.85 -5.91 12.33
C LEU A 197 8.33 -4.67 13.09
N PHE A 198 8.20 -4.65 14.43
CA PHE A 198 8.64 -3.53 15.24
C PHE A 198 10.16 -3.33 15.14
N LYS A 199 10.92 -4.42 15.16
CA LYS A 199 12.38 -4.39 14.98
C LYS A 199 12.77 -3.87 13.59
N ALA A 200 12.08 -4.28 12.54
CA ALA A 200 12.32 -3.82 11.17
C ALA A 200 11.93 -2.34 10.99
N PHE A 201 10.78 -1.93 11.50
CA PHE A 201 10.32 -0.54 11.45
C PHE A 201 11.29 0.42 12.16
N ARG A 202 11.96 -0.04 13.22
CA ARG A 202 12.96 0.77 13.95
C ARG A 202 14.27 0.95 13.18
N GLN A 203 14.47 0.24 12.08
CA GLN A 203 15.67 0.41 11.27
C GLN A 203 15.64 1.78 10.57
N PRO A 204 16.70 2.59 10.69
CA PRO A 204 16.71 3.95 10.16
C PRO A 204 16.61 3.99 8.62
N ILE A 205 16.94 2.90 7.94
CA ILE A 205 16.84 2.80 6.48
C ILE A 205 15.38 2.73 6.00
N ILE A 206 14.47 2.21 6.82
CA ILE A 206 13.03 2.10 6.54
C ILE A 206 12.28 3.29 7.15
N LEU A 207 12.60 3.65 8.41
CA LEU A 207 11.92 4.71 9.13
C LEU A 207 12.06 6.09 8.47
N ARG A 208 13.26 6.43 7.95
CA ARG A 208 13.50 7.76 7.36
C ARG A 208 12.68 7.99 6.08
N PRO A 209 12.66 7.07 5.09
CA PRO A 209 11.77 7.21 3.93
C PRO A 209 10.28 7.24 4.30
N MET A 210 9.83 6.40 5.23
CA MET A 210 8.43 6.38 5.69
C MET A 210 8.02 7.69 6.36
N ALA A 211 8.87 8.22 7.25
CA ALA A 211 8.64 9.50 7.92
C ALA A 211 8.58 10.66 6.91
N TRP A 212 9.42 10.62 5.87
CA TRP A 212 9.37 11.63 4.80
C TRP A 212 8.03 11.60 4.06
N PHE A 213 7.51 10.42 3.69
CA PHE A 213 6.21 10.30 3.03
C PHE A 213 5.06 10.78 3.92
N PHE A 214 5.06 10.37 5.18
CA PHE A 214 4.08 10.83 6.16
C PHE A 214 4.10 12.35 6.31
N LEU A 215 5.29 12.94 6.45
CA LEU A 215 5.47 14.39 6.51
C LEU A 215 5.02 15.07 5.22
N ALA A 216 5.28 14.46 4.06
CA ALA A 216 4.87 14.99 2.76
C ALA A 216 3.34 15.08 2.60
N HIS A 217 2.58 14.17 3.21
CA HIS A 217 1.12 14.21 3.20
C HIS A 217 0.52 15.16 4.23
N ILE A 218 1.18 15.35 5.38
CA ILE A 218 0.68 16.24 6.45
C ILE A 218 0.98 17.71 6.16
N THR A 219 2.17 18.00 5.65
CA THR A 219 2.62 19.38 5.45
C THR A 219 1.89 20.07 4.30
N VAL A 220 1.44 19.32 3.30
CA VAL A 220 0.65 19.82 2.18
C VAL A 220 -0.84 19.73 2.54
N PRO A 221 -1.52 20.86 2.83
CA PRO A 221 -2.94 20.84 3.15
C PRO A 221 -3.74 20.37 1.93
N ASN A 222 -4.64 19.41 2.13
CA ASN A 222 -5.49 18.90 1.06
C ASN A 222 -6.76 19.77 0.92
N LEU A 223 -6.79 20.59 -0.14
CA LEU A 223 -7.96 21.42 -0.49
C LEU A 223 -8.80 20.83 -1.63
N SER A 224 -8.63 19.56 -1.99
CA SER A 224 -9.33 18.94 -3.13
C SER A 224 -10.86 19.03 -3.01
N THR A 225 -11.41 18.86 -1.80
CA THR A 225 -12.86 19.00 -1.56
C THR A 225 -13.34 20.44 -1.77
N VAL A 226 -12.58 21.43 -1.31
CA VAL A 226 -12.93 22.85 -1.46
C VAL A 226 -12.84 23.26 -2.94
N MET A 227 -11.81 22.79 -3.64
CA MET A 227 -11.65 22.99 -5.07
C MET A 227 -12.80 22.35 -5.86
N PHE A 228 -13.26 21.16 -5.46
CA PHE A 228 -14.42 20.51 -6.07
C PHE A 228 -15.69 21.36 -5.92
N TYR A 229 -15.97 21.90 -4.72
CA TYR A 229 -17.11 22.81 -4.53
C TYR A 229 -17.00 24.10 -5.34
N TYR A 230 -15.79 24.66 -5.46
CA TYR A 230 -15.56 25.82 -6.31
C TYR A 230 -15.85 25.53 -7.80
N GLN A 231 -15.41 24.36 -8.29
CA GLN A 231 -15.63 23.94 -9.68
C GLN A 231 -17.13 23.69 -9.98
N THR A 232 -17.90 23.17 -9.03
CA THR A 232 -19.32 22.87 -9.22
C THR A 232 -20.22 24.08 -8.98
N GLU A 233 -19.97 24.89 -7.95
CA GLU A 233 -20.85 26.02 -7.58
C GLU A 233 -20.54 27.29 -8.39
N ILE A 234 -19.27 27.64 -8.56
CA ILE A 234 -18.86 28.90 -9.20
C ILE A 234 -18.65 28.72 -10.71
N LEU A 235 -17.92 27.67 -11.12
CA LEU A 235 -17.69 27.40 -12.55
C LEU A 235 -18.85 26.66 -13.22
N LYS A 236 -19.81 26.14 -12.43
CA LYS A 236 -20.98 25.38 -12.91
C LYS A 236 -20.59 24.23 -13.84
N LEU A 237 -19.47 23.56 -13.55
CA LEU A 237 -19.04 22.40 -14.31
C LEU A 237 -19.92 21.20 -13.97
N GLU A 238 -20.37 20.52 -15.03
CA GLU A 238 -21.19 19.33 -14.88
C GLU A 238 -20.38 18.18 -14.26
N PRO A 239 -20.95 17.39 -13.35
CA PRO A 239 -20.26 16.22 -12.76
C PRO A 239 -19.75 15.22 -13.81
N SER A 240 -20.44 15.11 -14.95
CA SER A 240 -20.01 14.29 -16.09
C SER A 240 -18.66 14.76 -16.66
N PHE A 241 -18.45 16.07 -16.77
CA PHE A 241 -17.19 16.68 -17.20
C PHE A 241 -16.05 16.44 -16.20
N LEU A 242 -16.34 16.47 -14.89
CA LEU A 242 -15.37 16.12 -13.85
C LEU A 242 -14.97 14.64 -13.93
N GLY A 243 -15.91 13.76 -14.29
CA GLY A 243 -15.63 12.35 -14.60
C GLY A 243 -14.68 12.18 -15.78
N THR A 244 -14.92 12.89 -16.90
CA THR A 244 -14.02 12.89 -18.06
C THR A 244 -12.65 13.49 -17.73
N THR A 245 -12.60 14.48 -16.84
CA THR A 245 -11.35 15.07 -16.35
C THR A 245 -10.49 14.03 -15.63
N ARG A 246 -11.09 13.16 -14.80
CA ARG A 246 -10.35 12.06 -14.16
C ARG A 246 -9.79 11.05 -15.15
N VAL A 247 -10.49 10.77 -16.25
CA VAL A 247 -9.98 9.91 -17.33
C VAL A 247 -8.66 10.46 -17.88
N LEU A 248 -8.58 11.78 -18.07
CA LEU A 248 -7.35 12.43 -18.51
C LEU A 248 -6.22 12.28 -17.48
N GLY A 249 -6.55 12.33 -16.19
CA GLY A 249 -5.58 12.09 -15.11
C GLY A 249 -5.01 10.67 -15.14
N TRP A 250 -5.87 9.67 -15.36
CA TRP A 250 -5.43 8.27 -15.52
C TRP A 250 -4.61 8.05 -16.79
N LEU A 251 -4.94 8.71 -17.90
CA LEU A 251 -4.10 8.72 -19.11
C LEU A 251 -2.73 9.34 -18.83
N GLY A 252 -2.69 10.44 -18.06
CA GLY A 252 -1.47 11.06 -17.57
C GLY A 252 -0.63 10.12 -16.72
N LEU A 253 -1.26 9.36 -15.81
CA LEU A 253 -0.58 8.33 -15.00
C LEU A 253 -0.03 7.20 -15.86
N MET A 254 -0.78 6.75 -16.87
CA MET A 254 -0.34 5.70 -17.80
C MET A 254 0.88 6.15 -18.61
N LEU A 255 0.83 7.37 -19.16
CA LEU A 255 1.96 7.98 -19.86
C LEU A 255 3.16 8.19 -18.92
N GLY A 256 2.93 8.66 -17.69
CA GLY A 256 3.96 8.83 -16.68
C GLY A 256 4.64 7.52 -16.29
N THR A 257 3.86 6.45 -16.13
CA THR A 257 4.37 5.09 -15.84
C THR A 257 5.23 4.57 -17.01
N PHE A 258 4.80 4.81 -18.24
CA PHE A 258 5.58 4.46 -19.43
C PHE A 258 6.91 5.22 -19.50
N ILE A 259 6.88 6.54 -19.31
CA ILE A 259 8.09 7.40 -19.23
C ILE A 259 9.00 6.93 -18.09
N TYR A 260 8.42 6.50 -16.97
CA TYR A 260 9.20 5.99 -15.85
C TYR A 260 9.96 4.72 -16.20
N ASN A 261 9.27 3.78 -16.84
CA ASN A 261 9.90 2.54 -17.27
C ASN A 261 11.08 2.79 -18.21
N GLN A 262 10.92 3.72 -19.16
CA GLN A 262 11.93 3.98 -20.18
C GLN A 262 13.10 4.84 -19.69
N TYR A 263 12.84 5.86 -18.87
CA TYR A 263 13.84 6.90 -18.52
C TYR A 263 14.07 7.08 -17.02
N LEU A 264 13.01 7.16 -16.20
CA LEU A 264 13.16 7.56 -14.79
C LEU A 264 13.69 6.43 -13.88
N LYS A 265 13.52 5.15 -14.24
CA LYS A 265 14.10 4.00 -13.50
C LYS A 265 15.62 4.13 -13.30
N LYS A 266 16.33 4.73 -14.27
CA LYS A 266 17.79 4.97 -14.23
C LYS A 266 18.20 6.16 -13.35
N MET A 267 17.25 7.00 -12.97
CA MET A 267 17.52 8.20 -12.18
C MET A 267 17.46 7.89 -10.68
N ARG A 268 18.14 8.73 -9.87
CA ARG A 268 18.07 8.66 -8.41
C ARG A 268 16.67 9.06 -7.92
N LEU A 269 16.11 8.31 -6.97
CA LEU A 269 14.76 8.52 -6.43
C LEU A 269 14.54 9.96 -5.92
N ARG A 270 15.54 10.54 -5.23
CA ARG A 270 15.48 11.92 -4.74
C ARG A 270 15.19 12.93 -5.86
N ARG A 271 15.75 12.71 -7.05
CA ARG A 271 15.56 13.60 -8.21
C ARG A 271 14.16 13.44 -8.79
N ILE A 272 13.64 12.22 -8.86
CA ILE A 272 12.28 11.94 -9.32
C ILE A 272 11.27 12.63 -8.40
N LEU A 273 11.43 12.48 -7.09
CA LEU A 273 10.56 13.11 -6.10
C LEU A 273 10.67 14.63 -6.11
N MET A 274 11.86 15.19 -6.34
CA MET A 274 12.04 16.63 -6.53
C MET A 274 11.28 17.14 -7.75
N TRP A 275 11.43 16.49 -8.92
CA TRP A 275 10.69 16.87 -10.13
C TRP A 275 9.17 16.71 -9.96
N ALA A 276 8.72 15.69 -9.23
CA ALA A 276 7.30 15.50 -8.93
C ALA A 276 6.74 16.66 -8.09
N HIS A 277 7.46 17.13 -7.07
CA HIS A 277 7.02 18.29 -6.28
C HIS A 277 7.08 19.60 -7.08
N VAL A 278 8.08 19.77 -7.96
CA VAL A 278 8.11 20.90 -8.90
C VAL A 278 6.91 20.87 -9.83
N GLY A 279 6.56 19.70 -10.37
CA GLY A 279 5.36 19.51 -11.18
C GLY A 279 4.08 19.85 -10.42
N LEU A 280 3.93 19.35 -9.18
CA LEU A 280 2.80 19.70 -8.31
C LEU A 280 2.72 21.20 -8.00
N ALA A 281 3.86 21.86 -7.80
CA ALA A 281 3.89 23.31 -7.60
C ALA A 281 3.47 24.09 -8.85
N ILE A 282 3.88 23.65 -10.04
CA ILE A 282 3.43 24.24 -11.32
C ILE A 282 1.91 24.09 -11.45
N LEU A 283 1.37 22.90 -11.19
CA LEU A 283 -0.08 22.67 -11.25
C LEU A 283 -0.85 23.47 -10.18
N GLY A 284 -0.30 23.58 -8.97
CA GLY A 284 -0.86 24.45 -7.92
C GLY A 284 -0.86 25.93 -8.29
N ALA A 285 0.14 26.38 -9.06
CA ALA A 285 0.14 27.73 -9.63
C ALA A 285 -0.94 27.89 -10.71
N LEU A 286 -1.22 26.86 -11.52
CA LEU A 286 -2.34 26.88 -12.46
C LEU A 286 -3.69 26.95 -11.73
N ASP A 287 -3.85 26.22 -10.63
CA ASP A 287 -5.03 26.32 -9.77
C ASP A 287 -5.19 27.73 -9.18
N LEU A 288 -4.10 28.39 -8.80
CA LEU A 288 -4.14 29.77 -8.34
C LEU A 288 -4.58 30.74 -9.46
N ILE A 289 -4.09 30.55 -10.69
CA ILE A 289 -4.49 31.33 -11.88
C ILE A 289 -5.98 31.11 -12.19
N LEU A 290 -6.48 29.89 -12.02
CA LEU A 290 -7.89 29.56 -12.21
C LEU A 290 -8.76 30.30 -11.20
N VAL A 291 -8.44 30.22 -9.91
CA VAL A 291 -9.27 30.81 -8.84
C VAL A 291 -9.24 32.33 -8.86
N THR A 292 -8.10 32.94 -9.20
CA THR A 292 -7.97 34.40 -9.38
C THR A 292 -8.63 34.92 -10.66
N ARG A 293 -9.21 34.03 -11.49
CA ARG A 293 -9.87 34.35 -12.76
C ARG A 293 -8.98 35.06 -13.79
N ILE A 294 -7.66 35.06 -13.60
CA ILE A 294 -6.68 35.52 -14.61
C ILE A 294 -6.82 34.68 -15.90
N ASN A 295 -7.24 33.42 -15.75
CA ASN A 295 -7.60 32.55 -16.87
C ASN A 295 -8.55 33.22 -17.89
N ALA A 296 -9.58 33.92 -17.38
CA ALA A 296 -10.59 34.57 -18.21
C ALA A 296 -10.06 35.82 -18.93
N SER A 297 -9.12 36.56 -18.32
CA SER A 297 -8.49 37.71 -18.98
C SER A 297 -7.51 37.30 -20.07
N LEU A 298 -6.93 36.11 -19.97
CA LEU A 298 -6.08 35.49 -21.00
C LEU A 298 -6.88 34.79 -22.11
N GLY A 299 -8.22 34.73 -22.01
CA GLY A 299 -9.09 34.09 -22.99
C GLY A 299 -9.02 32.56 -23.01
N ILE A 300 -8.43 31.94 -21.98
CA ILE A 300 -8.33 30.49 -21.87
C ILE A 300 -9.61 29.96 -21.21
N SER A 301 -10.14 28.84 -21.73
CA SER A 301 -11.37 28.24 -21.21
C SER A 301 -11.16 27.62 -19.83
N ASP A 302 -12.05 27.92 -18.88
CA ASP A 302 -12.08 27.36 -17.52
C ASP A 302 -12.01 25.82 -17.52
N LYS A 303 -12.67 25.19 -18.50
CA LYS A 303 -12.66 23.73 -18.69
C LYS A 303 -11.27 23.17 -18.95
N VAL A 304 -10.50 23.83 -19.82
CA VAL A 304 -9.14 23.39 -20.19
C VAL A 304 -8.18 23.56 -19.02
N MET A 305 -8.33 24.67 -18.28
CA MET A 305 -7.49 24.94 -17.11
C MET A 305 -7.76 23.92 -15.99
N VAL A 306 -9.03 23.60 -15.71
CA VAL A 306 -9.40 22.54 -14.73
C VAL A 306 -8.89 21.18 -15.18
N MET A 307 -8.99 20.86 -16.47
CA MET A 307 -8.45 19.61 -17.02
C MET A 307 -6.92 19.51 -16.84
N CYS A 308 -6.20 20.61 -17.01
CA CYS A 308 -4.75 20.62 -16.85
C CYS A 308 -4.34 20.54 -15.37
N GLY A 309 -4.93 21.37 -14.51
CA GLY A 309 -4.57 21.47 -13.09
C GLY A 309 -4.93 20.22 -12.30
N SER A 310 -6.22 19.94 -12.16
CA SER A 310 -6.72 18.90 -11.26
C SER A 310 -6.41 17.47 -11.77
N ALA A 311 -6.58 17.21 -13.07
CA ALA A 311 -6.38 15.85 -13.60
C ALA A 311 -4.91 15.41 -13.55
N LEU A 312 -4.00 16.27 -13.99
CA LEU A 312 -2.57 15.96 -13.96
C LEU A 312 -2.05 15.96 -12.52
N GLY A 313 -2.65 16.75 -11.62
CA GLY A 313 -2.28 16.80 -10.20
C GLY A 313 -2.49 15.46 -9.51
N ASP A 314 -3.66 14.85 -9.72
CA ASP A 314 -3.97 13.51 -9.22
C ASP A 314 -3.00 12.47 -9.80
N GLY A 315 -2.74 12.54 -11.11
CA GLY A 315 -1.78 11.67 -11.80
C GLY A 315 -0.36 11.77 -11.22
N ILE A 316 0.14 12.97 -10.94
CA ILE A 316 1.48 13.17 -10.36
C ILE A 316 1.54 12.68 -8.90
N ASN A 317 0.48 12.89 -8.11
CA ASN A 317 0.42 12.38 -6.75
C ASN A 317 0.48 10.85 -6.71
N GLN A 318 -0.24 10.19 -7.61
CA GLN A 318 -0.19 8.74 -7.78
C GLN A 318 1.18 8.28 -8.29
N PHE A 319 1.74 8.98 -9.28
CA PHE A 319 3.06 8.70 -9.82
C PHE A 319 4.17 8.76 -8.77
N LYS A 320 4.13 9.74 -7.85
CA LYS A 320 5.10 9.89 -6.74
C LYS A 320 5.15 8.65 -5.84
N PHE A 321 4.04 7.93 -5.72
CA PHE A 321 3.91 6.77 -4.84
C PHE A 321 4.60 5.53 -5.44
N MET A 322 4.53 5.35 -6.75
CA MET A 322 5.05 4.16 -7.44
C MET A 322 6.56 3.88 -7.16
N PRO A 323 7.51 4.81 -7.40
CA PRO A 323 8.93 4.56 -7.17
C PRO A 323 9.26 4.24 -5.71
N PHE A 324 8.45 4.74 -4.79
CA PHE A 324 8.62 4.47 -3.38
C PHE A 324 8.17 3.06 -3.02
N LEU A 325 7.05 2.57 -3.56
CA LEU A 325 6.65 1.19 -3.36
C LEU A 325 7.72 0.20 -3.86
N ILE A 326 8.38 0.51 -4.98
CA ILE A 326 9.50 -0.28 -5.50
C ILE A 326 10.63 -0.33 -4.47
N LEU A 327 11.02 0.84 -3.94
CA LEU A 327 12.05 0.92 -2.91
C LEU A 327 11.63 0.21 -1.62
N SER A 328 10.38 0.34 -1.20
CA SER A 328 9.86 -0.33 -0.01
C SER A 328 9.97 -1.84 -0.15
N GLY A 329 9.56 -2.41 -1.29
CA GLY A 329 9.71 -3.84 -1.55
C GLY A 329 11.16 -4.32 -1.50
N GLN A 330 12.11 -3.51 -1.99
CA GLN A 330 13.55 -3.83 -1.93
C GLN A 330 14.15 -3.73 -0.53
N LEU A 331 13.63 -2.84 0.32
CA LEU A 331 14.11 -2.61 1.68
C LEU A 331 13.48 -3.57 2.71
N CYS A 332 12.39 -4.24 2.35
CA CYS A 332 11.72 -5.18 3.23
C CYS A 332 12.60 -6.42 3.52
N PRO A 333 12.83 -6.77 4.80
CA PRO A 333 13.57 -7.97 5.14
C PRO A 333 12.75 -9.24 4.82
N PRO A 334 13.42 -10.36 4.49
CA PRO A 334 12.75 -11.57 4.03
C PRO A 334 11.85 -12.15 5.11
N GLY A 335 10.62 -12.50 4.75
CA GLY A 335 9.65 -13.16 5.63
C GLY A 335 8.67 -12.25 6.36
N ILE A 336 8.85 -10.92 6.31
CA ILE A 336 7.87 -9.93 6.84
C ILE A 336 7.52 -8.84 5.81
N GLU A 337 7.78 -9.09 4.53
CA GLU A 337 7.56 -8.13 3.43
C GLU A 337 6.11 -7.64 3.39
N GLY A 338 5.14 -8.56 3.40
CA GLY A 338 3.73 -8.22 3.33
C GLY A 338 3.25 -7.41 4.53
N THR A 339 3.73 -7.71 5.74
CA THR A 339 3.33 -6.97 6.96
C THR A 339 3.98 -5.59 7.03
N LEU A 340 5.25 -5.45 6.61
CA LEU A 340 5.92 -4.16 6.54
C LEU A 340 5.33 -3.27 5.43
N PHE A 341 4.94 -3.86 4.30
CA PHE A 341 4.23 -3.18 3.22
C PHE A 341 2.84 -2.74 3.68
N ALA A 342 2.09 -3.59 4.37
CA ALA A 342 0.80 -3.22 4.94
C ALA A 342 0.90 -2.07 5.96
N LEU A 343 1.95 -2.08 6.79
CA LEU A 343 2.25 -0.97 7.70
C LEU A 343 2.54 0.32 6.92
N PHE A 344 3.30 0.24 5.83
CA PHE A 344 3.56 1.38 4.97
C PHE A 344 2.28 2.00 4.42
N MET A 345 1.41 1.19 3.81
CA MET A 345 0.12 1.63 3.27
C MET A 345 -0.76 2.26 4.35
N SER A 346 -0.75 1.68 5.56
CA SER A 346 -1.49 2.20 6.70
C SER A 346 -0.99 3.59 7.13
N ILE A 347 0.34 3.79 7.19
CA ILE A 347 0.93 5.09 7.49
C ILE A 347 0.60 6.11 6.39
N ASN A 348 0.61 5.70 5.13
CA ASN A 348 0.24 6.57 4.01
C ASN A 348 -1.23 7.02 4.09
N ASN A 349 -2.14 6.07 4.35
CA ASN A 349 -3.57 6.35 4.53
C ASN A 349 -3.84 7.23 5.76
N LEU A 350 -3.08 7.03 6.84
CA LEU A 350 -3.12 7.93 7.99
C LEU A 350 -2.64 9.34 7.61
N GLY A 351 -1.55 9.43 6.86
CA GLY A 351 -1.00 10.69 6.35
C GLY A 351 -2.00 11.47 5.50
N THR A 352 -2.68 10.82 4.56
CA THR A 352 -3.73 11.45 3.73
C THR A 352 -4.93 11.88 4.56
N THR A 353 -5.34 11.08 5.55
CA THR A 353 -6.43 11.41 6.47
C THR A 353 -6.09 12.65 7.30
N VAL A 354 -4.90 12.68 7.92
CA VAL A 354 -4.44 13.84 8.70
C VAL A 354 -4.28 15.06 7.80
N GLY A 355 -3.71 14.93 6.60
CA GLY A 355 -3.61 16.01 5.61
C GLY A 355 -4.96 16.57 5.18
N SER A 356 -6.00 15.74 5.13
CA SER A 356 -7.38 16.15 4.85
C SER A 356 -7.99 16.92 6.02
N PHE A 357 -7.73 16.50 7.26
CA PHE A 357 -8.11 17.29 8.45
C PHE A 357 -7.38 18.63 8.51
N VAL A 358 -6.09 18.67 8.20
CA VAL A 358 -5.30 19.91 8.13
C VAL A 358 -5.85 20.85 7.04
N GLY A 359 -6.20 20.32 5.87
CA GLY A 359 -6.83 21.08 4.79
C GLY A 359 -8.20 21.64 5.18
N ALA A 360 -9.04 20.82 5.83
CA ALA A 360 -10.34 21.26 6.34
C ALA A 360 -10.21 22.31 7.45
N ALA A 361 -9.23 22.14 8.36
CA ALA A 361 -8.93 23.11 9.41
C ALA A 361 -8.45 24.44 8.80
N LEU A 362 -7.61 24.40 7.76
CA LEU A 362 -7.17 25.59 7.03
C LEU A 362 -8.34 26.28 6.33
N ALA A 363 -9.23 25.52 5.68
CA ALA A 363 -10.42 26.07 5.04
C ALA A 363 -11.35 26.76 6.04
N SER A 364 -11.56 26.13 7.21
CA SER A 364 -12.32 26.71 8.33
C SER A 364 -11.65 27.97 8.88
N ALA A 365 -10.34 27.97 9.08
CA ALA A 365 -9.58 29.14 9.56
C ALA A 365 -9.64 30.34 8.59
N LEU A 366 -9.74 30.07 7.28
CA LEU A 366 -9.91 31.09 6.25
C LEU A 366 -11.38 31.48 6.00
N ASN A 367 -12.32 30.95 6.80
CA ASN A 367 -13.77 31.14 6.65
C ASN A 367 -14.27 30.81 5.22
N ILE A 368 -13.72 29.76 4.61
CA ILE A 368 -14.18 29.28 3.31
C ILE A 368 -15.43 28.43 3.54
N SER A 369 -16.55 28.85 2.96
CA SER A 369 -17.84 28.16 3.04
C SER A 369 -18.44 28.00 1.64
N SER A 370 -19.38 27.07 1.49
CA SER A 370 -20.21 26.94 0.29
C SER A 370 -20.90 28.29 0.01
N GLY A 371 -20.47 28.98 -1.05
CA GLY A 371 -20.94 30.31 -1.43
C GLY A 371 -19.99 31.49 -1.17
N SER A 372 -18.92 31.35 -0.38
CA SER A 372 -17.91 32.40 -0.15
C SER A 372 -16.48 31.86 -0.28
N PHE A 373 -15.88 32.09 -1.45
CA PHE A 373 -14.57 31.57 -1.83
C PHE A 373 -13.49 32.67 -1.91
N ASP A 374 -13.72 33.85 -1.34
CA ASP A 374 -12.83 35.01 -1.48
C ASP A 374 -11.41 34.76 -0.96
N ASN A 375 -11.28 33.95 0.10
CA ASN A 375 -9.98 33.57 0.68
C ASN A 375 -9.39 32.29 0.08
N LEU A 376 -10.03 31.66 -0.91
CA LEU A 376 -9.52 30.46 -1.57
C LEU A 376 -8.15 30.65 -2.23
N PRO A 377 -7.83 31.79 -2.90
CA PRO A 377 -6.50 32.05 -3.42
C PRO A 377 -5.41 31.99 -2.33
N ILE A 378 -5.71 32.49 -1.12
CA ILE A 378 -4.78 32.45 0.01
C ILE A 378 -4.55 31.00 0.46
N GLY A 379 -5.62 30.20 0.53
CA GLY A 379 -5.52 28.77 0.84
C GLY A 379 -4.64 28.00 -0.16
N ILE A 380 -4.85 28.24 -1.47
CA ILE A 380 -4.05 27.62 -2.53
C ILE A 380 -2.61 28.10 -2.50
N LEU A 381 -2.37 29.39 -2.20
CA LEU A 381 -1.02 29.92 -2.03
C LEU A 381 -0.29 29.24 -0.86
N ILE A 382 -0.97 29.03 0.27
CA ILE A 382 -0.42 28.27 1.40
C ILE A 382 -0.09 26.84 0.97
N GLN A 383 -1.00 26.17 0.26
CA GLN A 383 -0.76 24.82 -0.27
C GLN A 383 0.45 24.77 -1.23
N LEU A 384 0.59 25.77 -2.10
CA LEU A 384 1.71 25.88 -3.03
C LEU A 384 3.04 26.02 -2.29
N VAL A 385 3.12 26.92 -1.30
CA VAL A 385 4.33 27.09 -0.47
C VAL A 385 4.63 25.81 0.31
N SER A 386 3.60 25.19 0.90
CA SER A 386 3.72 23.92 1.61
C SER A 386 4.24 22.78 0.73
N THR A 387 3.97 22.80 -0.58
CA THR A 387 4.46 21.77 -1.52
C THR A 387 5.99 21.74 -1.63
N PHE A 388 6.69 22.81 -1.27
CA PHE A 388 8.16 22.84 -1.24
C PHE A 388 8.75 22.32 0.08
N VAL A 389 7.96 22.24 1.16
CA VAL A 389 8.44 21.77 2.46
C VAL A 389 8.99 20.34 2.38
N PRO A 390 8.30 19.36 1.75
CA PRO A 390 8.83 18.00 1.60
C PRO A 390 10.14 17.94 0.81
N VAL A 391 10.35 18.88 -0.14
CA VAL A 391 11.59 18.96 -0.92
C VAL A 391 12.78 19.28 -0.02
N ALA A 392 12.61 20.15 0.97
CA ALA A 392 13.66 20.45 1.96
C ALA A 392 14.03 19.20 2.77
N PHE A 393 13.07 18.31 3.06
CA PHE A 393 13.29 17.08 3.80
C PHE A 393 13.79 15.89 2.95
N LEU A 394 14.05 16.06 1.65
CA LEU A 394 14.57 14.99 0.77
C LEU A 394 15.89 14.38 1.24
N PHE A 395 16.59 15.00 2.21
CA PHE A 395 17.78 14.42 2.83
C PHE A 395 17.49 13.12 3.62
N LEU A 396 16.24 12.88 4.05
CA LEU A 396 15.83 11.65 4.76
C LEU A 396 15.91 10.40 3.87
N ILE A 397 15.68 10.53 2.56
CA ILE A 397 15.68 9.41 1.63
C ILE A 397 17.13 9.03 1.30
N PRO A 398 17.57 7.76 1.24
CA PRO A 398 18.94 7.39 0.88
C PRO A 398 19.44 8.02 -0.43
N LYS A 399 20.74 8.36 -0.52
CA LYS A 399 21.35 8.99 -1.72
C LYS A 399 21.44 8.03 -2.91
N ASP A 400 21.58 6.74 -2.63
CA ASP A 400 21.87 5.69 -3.60
C ASP A 400 20.63 4.88 -4.00
N ALA A 401 19.45 5.24 -3.50
CA ALA A 401 18.20 4.60 -3.90
C ALA A 401 17.87 4.95 -5.36
N THR A 402 18.04 3.98 -6.25
CA THR A 402 17.59 4.01 -7.65
C THR A 402 16.37 3.11 -7.84
N GLY A 403 15.60 3.35 -8.90
CA GLY A 403 14.50 2.45 -9.29
C GLY A 403 14.99 1.11 -9.87
N LEU A 404 16.30 0.97 -10.06
CA LEU A 404 17.01 -0.26 -10.41
C LEU A 404 17.68 -0.81 -9.15
N SER A 405 17.65 -2.13 -8.95
CA SER A 405 18.45 -2.77 -7.89
C SER A 405 19.94 -2.64 -8.21
N ALA A 406 20.74 -2.34 -7.18
CA ALA A 406 22.20 -2.40 -7.24
C ALA A 406 22.69 -3.83 -7.56
#